data_AF-A0A8T3UHA2-F1
#
_entry.id   AF-A0A8T3UHA2-F1
#
_cell.length_a   1.000
_cell.length_b   1.000
_cell.length_c   1.000
_cell.angle_alpha   90.00
_cell.angle_beta   90.00
_cell.angle_gamma   90.00
#
_symmetry.space_group_name_H-M   'P 1'
#
loop_
_entity.id
_entity.type
_entity.pdbx_description
1 polymer ?
#
loop_
_entity_poly.entity_id
_entity_poly.type
_entity_poly.pdbx_seq_one_letter_code
_entity_poly.pdbx_strand_id
1 'polypeptide(L)'
;MNKALKFLNVLSLTTIFSIGLGFISNVKAADYYIDTYSDNVSVWVVDTEKTGRDSDKYIADVKFVYPKGNYDEETLVFQRKPDGHWYYGYGNDSDMTLVQNDDASNDILYYVLNH
;
A
#
# COMPACT_ATOMS: atom_id res chain seq x y z
N MET A 1 -56.66 6.13 2.10
CA MET A 1 -55.20 6.10 1.85
C MET A 1 -54.56 5.15 2.87
N ASN A 2 -54.33 3.89 2.47
CA ASN A 2 -54.08 2.77 3.37
C ASN A 2 -52.74 2.90 4.10
N LYS A 3 -52.77 2.85 5.44
CA LYS A 3 -51.58 2.85 6.32
C LYS A 3 -50.56 1.76 5.94
N ALA A 4 -51.04 0.66 5.35
CA ALA A 4 -50.22 -0.42 4.81
C ALA A 4 -49.25 0.03 3.69
N LEU A 5 -49.63 0.99 2.84
CA LEU A 5 -48.79 1.46 1.73
C LEU A 5 -47.59 2.27 2.24
N LYS A 6 -47.76 3.01 3.34
CA LYS A 6 -46.67 3.76 3.99
C LYS A 6 -45.66 2.84 4.65
N PHE A 7 -46.13 1.75 5.29
CA PHE A 7 -45.27 0.76 5.91
C PHE A 7 -44.40 0.00 4.89
N LEU A 8 -44.97 -0.33 3.73
CA LEU A 8 -44.24 -1.02 2.66
C LEU A 8 -43.09 -0.15 2.10
N ASN A 9 -43.33 1.15 1.91
CA ASN A 9 -42.32 2.08 1.41
C ASN A 9 -41.19 2.32 2.40
N VAL A 10 -41.49 2.38 3.71
CA VAL A 10 -40.45 2.54 4.74
C VAL A 10 -39.61 1.27 4.83
N LEU A 11 -40.24 0.08 4.81
CA LEU A 11 -39.51 -1.20 4.88
C LEU A 11 -38.57 -1.40 3.69
N SER A 12 -39.03 -1.06 2.47
CA SER A 12 -38.21 -1.08 1.26
C SER A 12 -36.99 -0.17 1.35
N LEU A 13 -37.15 1.04 1.91
CA LEU A 13 -36.06 2.01 2.02
C LEU A 13 -35.00 1.54 3.02
N THR A 14 -35.40 0.93 4.14
CA THR A 14 -34.46 0.39 5.14
C THR A 14 -33.66 -0.79 4.58
N THR A 15 -34.29 -1.69 3.81
CA THR A 15 -33.60 -2.85 3.22
C THR A 15 -32.55 -2.44 2.20
N ILE A 16 -32.80 -1.41 1.38
CA ILE A 16 -31.81 -0.90 0.42
C ILE A 16 -30.62 -0.27 1.17
N PHE A 17 -30.85 0.45 2.26
CA PHE A 17 -29.78 1.02 3.09
C PHE A 17 -28.95 -0.05 3.81
N SER A 18 -29.56 -1.15 4.24
CA SER A 18 -28.85 -2.26 4.90
C SER A 18 -27.98 -3.09 3.94
N ILE A 19 -28.37 -3.20 2.66
CA ILE A 19 -27.57 -3.90 1.64
C ILE A 19 -26.39 -3.03 1.18
N GLY A 20 -26.50 -1.70 1.27
CA GLY A 20 -25.42 -0.76 0.94
C GLY A 20 -24.21 -0.79 1.88
N LEU A 21 -24.33 -1.38 3.08
CA LEU A 21 -23.22 -1.53 4.03
C LEU A 21 -22.43 -2.83 3.84
N GLY A 22 -22.86 -3.72 2.92
CA GLY A 22 -22.26 -5.04 2.73
C GLY A 22 -21.08 -5.10 1.76
N PHE A 23 -20.78 -4.02 1.05
CA PHE A 23 -19.57 -3.92 0.25
C PHE A 23 -18.49 -3.26 1.10
N ILE A 24 -17.86 -4.06 1.97
CA ILE A 24 -16.47 -3.77 2.34
C ILE A 24 -15.66 -4.03 1.07
N SER A 25 -15.69 -3.09 0.14
CA SER A 25 -14.63 -2.97 -0.84
C SER A 25 -13.36 -2.83 -0.02
N ASN A 26 -12.42 -3.77 -0.16
CA ASN A 26 -11.03 -3.50 0.21
C ASN A 26 -10.63 -2.28 -0.62
N VAL A 27 -10.79 -1.09 -0.04
CA VAL A 27 -10.29 0.14 -0.62
C VAL A 27 -8.78 -0.02 -0.50
N LYS A 28 -8.14 -0.46 -1.60
CA LYS A 28 -6.68 -0.35 -1.68
C LYS A 28 -6.35 1.11 -1.42
N ALA A 29 -5.33 1.35 -0.60
CA ALA A 29 -4.80 2.69 -0.44
C ALA A 29 -4.51 3.26 -1.84
N ALA A 30 -4.76 4.55 -2.04
CA ALA A 30 -4.34 5.19 -3.27
C ALA A 30 -2.82 5.10 -3.36
N ASP A 31 -2.29 4.64 -4.50
CA ASP A 31 -0.85 4.60 -4.76
C ASP A 31 -0.23 5.95 -4.36
N TYR A 32 0.80 5.91 -3.52
CA TYR A 32 1.49 7.10 -3.03
C TYR A 32 2.74 7.36 -3.87
N TYR A 33 2.81 8.53 -4.50
CA TYR A 33 3.98 8.96 -5.26
C TYR A 33 5.16 9.29 -4.34
N ILE A 34 6.32 8.68 -4.60
CA ILE A 34 7.58 8.95 -3.88
C ILE A 34 8.35 10.06 -4.59
N ASP A 35 8.94 9.75 -5.74
CA ASP A 35 9.71 10.69 -6.56
C ASP A 35 9.90 10.13 -7.99
N THR A 36 10.47 10.95 -8.86
CA THR A 36 10.96 10.60 -10.18
C THR A 36 12.48 10.77 -10.23
N TYR A 37 13.18 9.67 -10.50
CA TYR A 37 14.64 9.64 -10.46
C TYR A 37 15.26 10.06 -11.79
N SER A 38 16.59 10.18 -11.82
CA SER A 38 17.35 10.72 -12.98
C SER A 38 17.20 9.90 -14.28
N ASP A 39 16.80 8.64 -14.18
CA ASP A 39 16.44 7.77 -15.31
C ASP A 39 15.00 7.97 -15.82
N ASN A 40 14.27 8.93 -15.23
CA ASN A 40 12.86 9.23 -15.44
C ASN A 40 11.88 8.12 -15.02
N VAL A 41 12.33 7.18 -14.19
CA VAL A 41 11.44 6.21 -13.55
C VAL A 41 10.80 6.86 -12.33
N SER A 42 9.48 6.81 -12.27
CA SER A 42 8.72 7.31 -11.12
C SER A 42 8.35 6.17 -10.20
N VAL A 43 8.59 6.35 -8.91
CA VAL A 43 8.35 5.32 -7.90
C VAL A 43 7.10 5.67 -7.12
N TRP A 44 6.26 4.66 -6.92
CA TRP A 44 5.04 4.76 -6.13
C TRP A 44 4.99 3.61 -5.13
N VAL A 45 4.45 3.85 -3.94
CA VAL A 45 4.15 2.81 -2.96
C VAL A 45 2.65 2.51 -3.03
N VAL A 46 2.31 1.25 -3.30
CA VAL A 46 0.94 0.77 -3.50
C VAL A 46 0.35 0.28 -2.18
N ASP A 47 1.13 -0.48 -1.41
CA ASP A 47 0.70 -1.03 -0.12
C ASP A 47 1.89 -1.20 0.82
N THR A 48 1.63 -1.17 2.12
CA THR A 48 2.64 -1.41 3.15
C THR A 48 2.11 -2.36 4.22
N GLU A 49 2.93 -3.34 4.58
CA GLU A 49 2.62 -4.28 5.65
C GLU A 49 3.78 -4.32 6.65
N LYS A 50 3.45 -4.12 7.93
CA LYS A 50 4.38 -4.32 9.02
C LYS A 50 4.28 -5.76 9.53
N THR A 51 5.33 -6.54 9.32
CA THR A 51 5.34 -7.97 9.69
C THR A 51 6.21 -8.29 10.91
N GLY A 52 7.06 -7.36 11.35
CA GLY A 52 7.95 -7.52 12.52
C GLY A 52 7.31 -7.11 13.85
N ARG A 53 7.57 -7.89 14.92
CA ARG A 53 7.04 -7.65 16.27
C ARG A 53 7.59 -6.35 16.88
N ASP A 54 8.81 -5.98 16.51
CA ASP A 54 9.54 -4.83 17.04
C ASP A 54 9.72 -3.70 16.01
N SER A 55 8.93 -3.68 14.93
CA SER A 55 9.08 -2.69 13.85
C SER A 55 10.43 -2.78 13.12
N ASP A 56 11.01 -3.98 13.11
CA ASP A 56 12.28 -4.31 12.49
C ASP A 56 12.13 -4.86 11.08
N LYS A 57 10.90 -5.16 10.64
CA LYS A 57 10.59 -5.68 9.31
C LYS A 57 9.32 -5.08 8.72
N TYR A 58 9.42 -4.64 7.48
CA TYR A 58 8.33 -4.10 6.67
C TYR A 58 8.34 -4.72 5.28
N ILE A 59 7.17 -4.78 4.68
CA ILE A 59 6.96 -5.17 3.29
C ILE A 59 6.27 -4.00 2.61
N ALA A 60 6.72 -3.64 1.42
CA ALA A 60 6.11 -2.60 0.61
C ALA A 60 5.92 -3.11 -0.81
N ASP A 61 4.70 -3.03 -1.32
CA ASP A 61 4.45 -3.21 -2.74
C ASP A 61 4.66 -1.87 -3.43
N VAL A 62 5.51 -1.86 -4.45
CA VAL A 62 5.94 -0.65 -5.14
C VAL A 62 5.68 -0.77 -6.63
N LYS A 63 5.47 0.36 -7.28
CA LYS A 63 5.24 0.48 -8.71
C LYS A 63 6.29 1.41 -9.31
N PHE A 64 7.04 0.88 -10.27
CA PHE A 64 8.02 1.60 -11.07
C PHE A 64 7.40 2.00 -12.40
N VAL A 65 7.02 3.27 -12.55
CA VAL A 65 6.38 3.79 -13.77
C VAL A 65 7.44 4.37 -14.70
N TYR A 66 7.53 3.82 -15.90
CA TYR A 66 8.47 4.26 -16.93
C TYR A 66 7.90 5.41 -17.77
N PRO A 67 8.75 6.18 -18.48
CA PRO A 67 8.32 7.34 -19.26
C PRO A 67 7.23 7.07 -20.31
N LYS A 68 7.13 5.81 -20.79
CA LYS A 68 6.10 5.40 -21.76
C LYS A 68 4.75 5.08 -21.11
N GLY A 69 4.64 5.20 -19.78
CA GLY A 69 3.44 4.93 -19.00
C GLY A 69 3.21 3.45 -18.65
N ASN A 70 4.06 2.54 -19.15
CA ASN A 70 4.10 1.18 -18.62
C ASN A 70 4.72 1.18 -17.22
N TYR A 71 4.40 0.17 -16.43
CA TYR A 71 4.93 0.03 -15.08
C TYR A 71 5.20 -1.43 -14.74
N ASP A 72 6.13 -1.62 -13.82
CA ASP A 72 6.38 -2.90 -13.14
C ASP A 72 5.99 -2.76 -11.68
N GLU A 73 5.38 -3.79 -11.11
CA GLU A 73 5.07 -3.89 -9.68
C GLU A 73 6.01 -4.90 -9.04
N GLU A 74 6.57 -4.53 -7.90
CA GLU A 74 7.52 -5.33 -7.15
C GLU A 74 7.20 -5.28 -5.67
N THR A 75 7.53 -6.36 -4.94
CA THR A 75 7.45 -6.37 -3.49
C THR A 75 8.84 -6.19 -2.90
N LEU A 76 9.03 -5.17 -2.08
CA LEU A 76 10.27 -4.93 -1.34
C LEU A 76 10.10 -5.35 0.12
N VAL A 77 11.07 -6.12 0.63
CA VAL A 77 11.15 -6.49 2.04
C VAL A 77 12.26 -5.68 2.68
N PHE A 78 11.91 -4.80 3.62
CA PHE A 78 12.86 -4.03 4.42
C PHE A 78 13.06 -4.70 5.77
N GLN A 79 14.32 -4.81 6.19
CA GLN A 79 14.67 -5.35 7.51
C GLN A 79 15.82 -4.59 8.14
N ARG A 80 15.67 -4.24 9.42
CA ARG A 80 16.74 -3.69 10.23
C ARG A 80 17.55 -4.81 10.82
N LYS A 81 18.85 -4.83 10.56
CA LYS A 81 19.76 -5.85 11.13
C LYS A 81 20.35 -5.38 12.46
N PRO A 82 20.95 -6.29 13.26
CA PRO A 82 21.53 -5.95 14.57
C PRO A 82 22.67 -4.93 14.53
N ASP A 83 23.29 -4.71 13.37
CA ASP A 83 24.26 -3.64 13.14
C ASP A 83 23.63 -2.23 13.13
N GLY A 84 22.30 -2.15 13.17
CA GLY A 84 21.53 -0.93 13.22
C GLY A 84 21.14 -0.38 11.85
N HIS A 85 21.63 -0.98 10.76
CA HIS A 85 21.36 -0.57 9.38
C HIS A 85 20.12 -1.24 8.80
N TRP A 86 19.51 -0.58 7.81
CA TRP A 86 18.40 -1.10 7.04
C TRP A 86 18.88 -1.76 5.76
N TYR A 87 18.29 -2.90 5.46
CA TYR A 87 18.52 -3.65 4.23
C TYR A 87 17.19 -3.86 3.53
N TYR A 88 17.23 -4.02 2.20
CA TYR A 88 16.06 -4.34 1.39
C TYR A 88 16.33 -5.53 0.48
N GLY A 89 15.30 -6.31 0.17
CA GLY A 89 15.36 -7.41 -0.79
C GLY A 89 14.10 -7.46 -1.66
N TYR A 90 14.22 -7.96 -2.88
CA TYR A 90 13.09 -8.13 -3.80
C TYR A 90 12.37 -9.46 -3.48
N GLY A 91 11.15 -9.36 -2.96
CA GLY A 91 10.26 -10.48 -2.65
C GLY A 91 10.70 -11.40 -1.51
N ASN A 92 11.89 -11.20 -0.92
CA ASN A 92 12.43 -12.04 0.15
C ASN A 92 13.42 -11.27 1.05
N ASP A 93 13.77 -11.88 2.18
CA ASP A 93 14.76 -11.43 3.16
C ASP A 93 16.04 -12.29 3.18
N SER A 94 16.27 -13.14 2.18
CA SER A 94 17.48 -13.97 2.10
C SER A 94 18.64 -13.22 1.46
N ASP A 95 18.40 -12.54 0.33
CA ASP A 95 19.43 -11.83 -0.44
C ASP A 95 19.18 -10.32 -0.37
N MET A 96 19.60 -9.73 0.75
CA MET A 96 19.31 -8.32 1.04
C MET A 96 20.49 -7.40 0.74
N THR A 97 20.20 -6.25 0.13
CA THR A 97 21.12 -5.15 -0.17
C THR A 97 21.01 -4.06 0.89
N LEU A 98 22.14 -3.44 1.26
CA LEU A 98 22.14 -2.30 2.19
C LEU A 98 21.44 -1.11 1.54
N VAL A 99 20.45 -0.54 2.22
CA VAL A 99 19.78 0.70 1.78
C VAL A 99 20.80 1.84 1.73
N GLN A 100 20.94 2.49 0.57
CA GLN A 100 21.82 3.65 0.39
C GLN A 100 21.04 4.94 0.57
N ASN A 101 21.66 5.97 1.14
CA ASN A 101 20.97 7.24 1.44
C ASN A 101 20.47 8.00 0.19
N ASP A 102 21.02 7.72 -0.98
CA ASP A 102 20.78 8.43 -2.24
C ASP A 102 20.02 7.58 -3.28
N ASP A 103 19.46 6.45 -2.86
CA ASP A 103 18.67 5.58 -3.72
C ASP A 103 17.17 5.62 -3.43
N ALA A 104 16.38 5.09 -4.37
CA ALA A 104 14.94 5.00 -4.21
C ALA A 104 14.51 4.14 -3.03
N SER A 105 15.32 3.15 -2.64
CA SER A 105 15.00 2.28 -1.50
C SER A 105 14.98 3.05 -0.18
N ASN A 106 15.81 4.08 -0.03
CA ASN A 106 15.79 4.96 1.15
C ASN A 106 14.54 5.84 1.20
N ASP A 107 14.10 6.40 0.08
CA ASP A 107 12.89 7.22 0.05
C ASP A 107 11.63 6.37 0.27
N ILE A 108 11.57 5.16 -0.31
CA ILE A 108 10.53 4.17 -0.05
C ILE A 108 10.55 3.78 1.44
N LEU A 109 11.72 3.46 2.00
CA LEU A 109 11.83 3.11 3.41
C LEU A 109 11.37 4.26 4.32
N TYR A 110 11.74 5.49 4.00
CA TYR A 110 11.29 6.66 4.75
C TYR A 110 9.77 6.75 4.76
N TYR A 111 9.11 6.54 3.60
CA TYR A 111 7.65 6.49 3.55
C TYR A 111 7.08 5.39 4.44
N VAL A 112 7.59 4.16 4.30
CA VAL A 112 7.14 2.96 5.03
C VAL A 112 7.32 3.09 6.54
N LEU A 113 8.35 3.77 7.02
CA LEU A 113 8.58 3.97 8.45
C LEU A 113 7.64 5.01 9.07
N ASN A 114 7.00 5.84 8.26
CA ASN A 114 6.16 6.96 8.72
C ASN A 114 4.66 6.78 8.40
N HIS A 115 4.26 5.67 7.77
CA HIS A 115 2.88 5.36 7.38
C HIS A 115 2.55 3.90 7.71
#